data_AF-A0A1Y3SME2-F1
#
_entry.id   AF-A0A1Y3SME2-F1
#
_cell.length_a   1.000
_cell.length_b   1.000
_cell.length_c   1.000
_cell.angle_alpha   90.00
_cell.angle_beta   90.00
_cell.angle_gamma   90.00
#
_symmetry.space_group_name_H-M   'P 1'
#
loop_
_entity.id
_entity.type
_entity.pdbx_description
1 polymer ?
#
loop_
_entity_poly.entity_id
_entity_poly.type
_entity_poly.pdbx_seq_one_letter_code
_entity_poly.pdbx_strand_id
1 'polypeptide(L)'
;MLIQEFTDMTGFEPTPEEFQEIESEYYRFDGDKQAFCKDFVERSGEKQVYARRAEYIKELYSRLMDQEKEYTAKLNKLEEAYAEQILKLTARVAQLQEELDREMEWRPADNVGTHMSQEEYEDLAKHGHKLGLEDTIKLIATEFGFAPGRLEIKDEAATYEVNKYRKFRVKDELERPPVYSSTDWNYIRFDCAGIQYEMINGELVRYED
;
A
#
# COMPACT_ATOMS: atom_id res chain seq x y z
N MET A 1 -25.06 34.23 44.84
CA MET A 1 -24.77 33.18 45.86
C MET A 1 -23.59 32.39 45.33
N LEU A 2 -22.65 31.92 46.15
CA LEU A 2 -21.52 31.15 45.61
C LEU A 2 -21.94 29.71 45.31
N ILE A 3 -21.35 29.09 44.27
CA ILE A 3 -21.65 27.69 43.88
C ILE A 3 -21.40 26.72 45.05
N GLN A 4 -20.32 26.93 45.80
CA GLN A 4 -20.01 26.12 46.98
C GLN A 4 -21.10 26.25 48.06
N GLU A 5 -21.58 27.46 48.33
CA GLU A 5 -22.66 27.67 49.31
C GLU A 5 -23.96 26.97 48.87
N PHE A 6 -24.27 27.00 47.58
CA PHE A 6 -25.43 26.33 47.02
C PHE A 6 -25.32 24.80 47.13
N THR A 7 -24.16 24.24 46.78
CA THR A 7 -23.87 22.81 46.92
C THR A 7 -23.95 22.37 48.38
N ASP A 8 -23.36 23.12 49.31
CA ASP A 8 -23.40 22.81 50.74
C ASP A 8 -24.85 22.81 51.28
N MET A 9 -25.72 23.69 50.77
CA MET A 9 -27.11 23.83 51.23
C MET A 9 -28.10 22.86 50.56
N THR A 10 -27.85 22.45 49.31
CA THR A 10 -28.79 21.62 48.52
C THR A 10 -28.32 20.19 48.34
N GLY A 11 -27.03 19.92 48.53
CA GLY A 11 -26.39 18.64 48.18
C GLY A 11 -26.25 18.40 46.68
N PHE A 12 -26.59 19.38 45.83
CA PHE A 12 -26.52 19.28 44.39
C PHE A 12 -25.27 20.00 43.84
N GLU A 13 -24.55 19.33 42.94
CA GLU A 13 -23.35 19.84 42.27
C GLU A 13 -23.66 20.18 40.80
N PRO A 14 -24.03 21.45 40.49
CA PRO A 14 -24.24 21.89 39.11
C PRO A 14 -22.92 22.13 38.37
N THR A 15 -22.94 22.09 37.03
CA THR A 15 -21.83 22.65 36.24
C THR A 15 -21.81 24.18 36.33
N PRO A 16 -20.71 24.87 35.94
CA PRO A 16 -20.67 26.33 35.91
C PRO A 16 -21.82 26.96 35.09
N GLU A 17 -22.19 26.35 33.97
CA GLU A 17 -23.27 26.81 33.09
C GLU A 17 -24.65 26.58 33.73
N GLU A 18 -24.89 25.40 34.30
CA GLU A 18 -26.13 25.12 35.04
C GLU A 18 -26.27 26.06 36.25
N PHE A 19 -25.15 26.36 36.93
CA PHE A 19 -25.15 27.28 38.06
C PHE A 19 -25.47 28.72 37.66
N GLN A 20 -25.06 29.18 36.47
CA GLN A 20 -25.43 30.51 35.98
C GLN A 20 -26.95 30.66 35.83
N GLU A 21 -27.65 29.62 35.36
CA GLU A 21 -29.11 29.61 35.29
C GLU A 21 -29.73 29.63 36.69
N ILE A 22 -29.25 28.76 37.59
CA ILE A 22 -29.72 28.68 38.98
C ILE A 22 -29.48 30.01 39.72
N GLU A 23 -28.33 30.65 39.51
CA GLU A 23 -28.00 31.93 40.15
C GLU A 23 -28.90 33.05 39.60
N SER A 24 -29.20 33.04 38.30
CA SER A 24 -30.16 33.97 37.68
C SER A 24 -31.57 33.80 38.24
N GLU A 25 -32.00 32.55 38.50
CA GLU A 25 -33.27 32.26 39.19
C GLU A 25 -33.24 32.78 40.64
N TYR A 26 -32.13 32.61 41.36
CA TYR A 26 -31.95 33.15 42.72
C TYR A 26 -32.08 34.67 42.76
N TYR A 27 -31.44 35.40 41.83
CA TYR A 27 -31.55 36.88 41.78
C TYR A 27 -32.98 37.38 41.53
N ARG A 28 -33.89 36.53 41.05
CA ARG A 28 -35.30 36.85 40.79
C ARG A 28 -36.23 36.33 41.89
N PHE A 29 -35.71 35.60 42.87
CA PHE A 29 -36.47 35.02 43.95
C PHE A 29 -36.67 36.03 45.09
N ASP A 30 -37.89 36.15 45.60
CA ASP A 30 -38.20 37.04 46.73
C ASP A 30 -37.95 36.30 48.06
N GLY A 31 -36.69 36.33 48.49
CA GLY A 31 -36.25 35.67 49.72
C GLY A 31 -34.74 35.62 49.87
N ASP A 32 -34.26 35.08 50.99
CA ASP A 32 -32.84 34.86 51.21
C ASP A 32 -32.34 33.55 50.58
N LYS A 33 -31.02 33.32 50.66
CA LYS A 33 -30.39 32.13 50.09
C LYS A 33 -30.87 30.81 50.72
N GLN A 34 -31.28 30.82 51.99
CA GLN A 34 -31.77 29.64 52.69
C GLN A 34 -33.18 29.28 52.20
N ALA A 35 -34.05 30.27 52.05
CA ALA A 35 -35.39 30.12 51.50
C ALA A 35 -35.34 29.61 50.05
N PHE A 36 -34.45 30.16 49.22
CA PHE A 36 -34.27 29.70 47.84
C PHE A 36 -33.77 28.25 47.75
N CYS A 37 -32.72 27.90 48.50
CA CYS A 37 -32.16 26.54 48.46
C CYS A 37 -33.16 25.49 48.95
N LYS A 38 -33.94 25.82 49.99
CA LYS A 38 -35.03 24.96 50.46
C LYS A 38 -36.10 24.77 49.39
N ASP A 39 -36.55 25.85 48.76
CA ASP A 39 -37.55 25.82 47.69
C ASP A 39 -37.06 25.01 46.47
N PHE A 40 -35.79 25.16 46.09
CA PHE A 40 -35.15 24.36 45.04
C PHE A 40 -35.24 22.86 45.35
N VAL A 41 -34.89 22.44 46.58
CA VAL A 41 -34.97 21.02 46.99
C VAL A 41 -36.42 20.54 47.02
N GLU A 42 -37.35 21.32 47.60
CA GLU A 42 -38.77 20.97 47.69
C GLU A 42 -39.42 20.77 46.31
N ARG A 43 -39.03 21.58 45.32
CA ARG A 43 -39.50 21.45 43.93
C ARG A 43 -38.73 20.41 43.10
N SER A 44 -37.88 19.60 43.73
CA SER A 44 -37.01 18.64 43.05
C SER A 44 -36.17 19.28 41.95
N GLY A 45 -35.59 20.46 42.22
CA GLY A 45 -34.82 21.24 41.26
C GLY A 45 -33.70 20.45 40.59
N GLU A 46 -33.01 19.57 41.34
CA GLU A 46 -32.01 18.64 40.79
C GLU A 46 -32.55 17.80 39.61
N LYS A 47 -33.79 17.31 39.70
CA LYS A 47 -34.42 16.49 38.65
C LYS A 47 -34.74 17.32 37.43
N GLN A 48 -35.09 18.60 37.61
CA GLN A 48 -35.33 19.52 36.52
C GLN A 48 -34.02 19.82 35.77
N VAL A 49 -32.92 20.03 36.50
CA VAL A 49 -31.59 20.20 35.90
C VAL A 49 -31.18 18.92 35.15
N TYR A 50 -31.35 17.73 35.74
CA TYR A 50 -31.08 16.46 35.04
C TYR A 50 -31.94 16.26 33.79
N ALA A 51 -33.21 16.69 33.82
CA ALA A 51 -34.08 16.62 32.65
C ALA A 51 -33.57 17.52 31.51
N ARG A 52 -33.23 18.78 31.80
CA ARG A 52 -32.61 19.69 30.82
C ARG A 52 -31.30 19.13 30.27
N ARG A 53 -30.47 18.55 31.14
CA ARG A 53 -29.21 17.90 30.74
C ARG A 53 -29.45 16.74 29.77
N ALA A 54 -30.44 15.88 30.05
CA ALA A 54 -30.80 14.78 29.17
C ALA A 54 -31.32 15.25 27.80
N GLU A 55 -32.12 16.32 27.77
CA GLU A 55 -32.60 16.94 26.53
C GLU A 55 -31.45 17.53 25.72
N TYR A 56 -30.54 18.25 26.37
CA TYR A 56 -29.35 18.82 25.72
C TYR A 56 -28.43 17.73 25.14
N ILE A 57 -28.19 16.66 25.89
CA ILE A 57 -27.44 15.49 25.42
C ILE A 57 -28.11 14.88 24.17
N LYS A 58 -29.43 14.70 24.20
CA LYS A 58 -30.19 14.16 23.07
C LYS A 58 -30.06 15.06 21.83
N GLU A 59 -30.12 16.37 22.01
CA GLU A 59 -29.93 17.33 20.92
C GLU A 59 -28.51 17.25 20.34
N LEU A 60 -27.49 17.23 21.20
CA LEU A 60 -26.09 17.07 20.78
C LEU A 60 -25.88 15.78 20.00
N TYR A 61 -26.43 14.66 20.47
CA TYR A 61 -26.37 13.39 19.73
C TYR A 61 -27.03 13.48 18.35
N SER A 62 -28.18 14.14 18.24
CA SER A 62 -28.83 14.34 16.94
C SER A 62 -27.95 15.15 15.99
N ARG A 63 -27.38 16.26 16.47
CA ARG A 63 -26.48 17.10 15.68
C ARG A 63 -25.23 16.33 15.23
N LEU A 64 -24.63 15.54 16.12
CA LEU A 64 -23.48 14.69 15.79
C LEU A 64 -23.82 13.66 14.71
N MET A 65 -24.96 12.99 14.81
CA MET A 65 -25.40 12.03 13.78
C MET A 65 -25.64 12.70 12.42
N ASP A 66 -26.22 13.90 12.40
CA ASP A 66 -26.45 14.62 11.15
C ASP A 66 -25.13 15.09 10.52
N GLN A 67 -24.18 15.56 11.34
CA GLN A 67 -22.84 15.89 10.88
C GLN A 67 -22.10 14.67 10.34
N GLU A 68 -22.15 13.54 11.03
CA GLU A 68 -21.51 12.29 10.58
C GLU A 68 -22.06 11.83 9.23
N LYS A 69 -23.38 11.90 9.04
CA LYS A 69 -24.01 11.62 7.73
C LYS A 69 -23.53 12.58 6.64
N GLU A 70 -23.42 13.87 6.96
CA GLU A 70 -22.95 14.88 6.00
C GLU A 70 -21.48 14.65 5.61
N TYR A 71 -20.60 14.38 6.59
CA TYR A 71 -19.20 14.07 6.34
C TYR A 71 -19.05 12.79 5.51
N THR A 72 -19.79 11.74 5.86
CA THR A 72 -19.79 10.48 5.09
C THR A 72 -20.22 10.73 3.65
N ALA A 73 -21.29 11.50 3.42
CA ALA A 73 -21.74 11.83 2.08
C ALA A 73 -20.71 12.67 1.28
N LYS A 74 -19.99 13.59 1.93
CA LYS A 74 -18.92 14.37 1.30
C LYS A 74 -17.72 13.48 0.95
N LEU A 75 -17.32 12.59 1.85
CA LEU A 75 -16.23 11.65 1.62
C LEU A 75 -16.54 10.73 0.43
N ASN A 76 -17.72 10.12 0.40
CA ASN A 76 -18.12 9.24 -0.71
C ASN A 76 -18.09 9.96 -2.07
N LYS A 77 -18.61 11.19 -2.13
CA LYS A 77 -18.55 12.00 -3.37
C LYS A 77 -17.11 12.30 -3.81
N LEU A 78 -16.23 12.56 -2.85
CA LEU A 78 -14.83 12.84 -3.13
C LEU A 78 -14.10 11.58 -3.61
N GLU A 79 -14.36 10.44 -2.99
CA GLU A 79 -13.84 9.12 -3.40
C GLU A 79 -14.29 8.76 -4.82
N GLU A 80 -15.58 8.93 -5.13
CA GLU A 80 -16.13 8.71 -6.49
C GLU A 80 -15.43 9.61 -7.53
N ALA A 81 -15.25 10.89 -7.22
CA ALA A 81 -14.58 11.84 -8.11
C ALA A 81 -13.10 11.48 -8.34
N TYR A 82 -12.37 11.06 -7.30
CA TYR A 82 -11.00 10.60 -7.45
C TYR A 82 -10.91 9.30 -8.23
N ALA A 83 -11.81 8.35 -7.99
CA ALA A 83 -11.86 7.09 -8.74
C ALA A 83 -12.07 7.36 -10.24
N GLU A 84 -12.98 8.26 -10.60
CA GLU A 84 -13.21 8.67 -11.99
C GLU A 84 -11.96 9.32 -12.61
N GLN A 85 -11.27 10.18 -11.86
CA GLN A 85 -10.05 10.84 -12.33
C GLN A 85 -8.90 9.84 -12.53
N ILE A 86 -8.73 8.88 -11.61
CA ILE A 86 -7.73 7.81 -11.72
C ILE A 86 -8.00 6.96 -12.95
N LEU A 87 -9.26 6.60 -13.23
CA LEU A 87 -9.62 5.85 -14.43
C LEU A 87 -9.26 6.61 -15.71
N LYS A 88 -9.59 7.91 -15.77
CA LYS A 88 -9.27 8.78 -16.92
C LYS A 88 -7.77 8.90 -17.16
N LEU A 89 -7.00 9.15 -16.10
CA LEU A 89 -5.55 9.29 -16.20
C LEU A 89 -4.88 7.97 -16.56
N THR A 90 -5.30 6.85 -15.96
CA THR A 90 -4.80 5.52 -16.30
C THR A 90 -5.04 5.19 -17.77
N ALA A 91 -6.25 5.46 -18.29
CA ALA A 91 -6.56 5.26 -19.71
C ALA A 91 -5.69 6.15 -20.61
N ARG A 92 -5.46 7.41 -20.22
CA ARG A 92 -4.62 8.33 -21.00
C ARG A 92 -3.15 7.90 -21.01
N VAL A 93 -2.63 7.43 -19.88
CA VAL A 93 -1.26 6.88 -19.79
C VAL A 93 -1.12 5.66 -20.68
N ALA A 94 -2.07 4.72 -20.65
CA ALA A 94 -2.06 3.55 -21.51
C ALA A 94 -2.08 3.92 -23.01
N GLN A 95 -2.94 4.87 -23.38
CA GLN A 95 -3.01 5.35 -24.77
C GLN A 95 -1.69 6.01 -25.21
N LEU A 96 -1.12 6.89 -24.37
CA LEU A 96 0.14 7.56 -24.69
C LEU A 96 1.31 6.56 -24.77
N GLN A 97 1.30 5.52 -23.94
CA GLN A 97 2.28 4.44 -23.99
C GLN A 97 2.17 3.67 -25.32
N GLU A 98 0.96 3.35 -25.78
CA GLU A 98 0.75 2.69 -27.07
C GLU A 98 1.15 3.57 -28.27
N GLU A 99 0.81 4.86 -28.23
CA GLU A 99 1.24 5.84 -29.24
C GLU A 99 2.77 5.93 -29.28
N LEU A 100 3.43 5.95 -28.12
CA LEU A 100 4.87 5.98 -28.00
C LEU A 100 5.50 4.69 -28.54
N ASP A 101 5.01 3.52 -28.14
CA ASP A 101 5.56 2.23 -28.57
C ASP A 101 5.44 2.02 -30.08
N ARG A 102 4.33 2.47 -30.68
CA ARG A 102 4.13 2.49 -32.13
C ARG A 102 5.14 3.40 -32.82
N GLU A 103 5.37 4.60 -32.29
CA GLU A 103 6.33 5.55 -32.84
C GLU A 103 7.77 5.04 -32.70
N MET A 104 8.08 4.37 -31.60
CA MET A 104 9.41 3.83 -31.33
C MET A 104 9.75 2.63 -32.22
N GLU A 105 8.74 1.92 -32.75
CA GLU A 105 8.92 0.74 -33.61
C GLU A 105 9.84 -0.31 -32.98
N TRP A 106 9.50 -0.74 -31.77
CA TRP A 106 10.26 -1.77 -31.06
C TRP A 106 10.28 -3.10 -31.84
N ARG A 107 11.46 -3.72 -31.90
CA ARG A 107 11.70 -5.01 -32.54
C ARG A 107 12.63 -5.86 -31.66
N PRO A 108 12.56 -7.19 -31.71
CA PRO A 108 13.49 -8.05 -31.01
C PRO A 108 14.94 -7.63 -31.29
N ALA A 109 15.74 -7.53 -30.23
CA ALA A 109 17.17 -7.27 -30.36
C ALA A 109 17.88 -8.57 -30.75
N ASP A 110 18.76 -8.49 -31.75
CA ASP A 110 19.64 -9.60 -32.11
C ASP A 110 20.91 -9.59 -31.25
N ASN A 111 21.35 -10.75 -30.79
CA ASN A 111 22.60 -10.97 -30.04
C ASN A 111 22.69 -10.23 -28.68
N VAL A 112 21.56 -9.88 -28.07
CA VAL A 112 21.49 -9.29 -26.72
C VAL A 112 20.46 -10.05 -25.91
N GLY A 113 20.77 -10.32 -24.64
CA GLY A 113 20.00 -11.20 -23.77
C GLY A 113 20.29 -12.67 -24.00
N THR A 114 19.31 -13.51 -23.67
CA THR A 114 19.46 -14.96 -23.73
C THR A 114 19.48 -15.48 -25.16
N HIS A 115 20.36 -16.44 -25.43
CA HIS A 115 20.50 -17.07 -26.74
C HIS A 115 19.68 -18.35 -26.88
N MET A 116 19.15 -18.89 -25.78
CA MET A 116 18.23 -20.04 -25.82
C MET A 116 16.79 -19.53 -25.89
N SER A 117 15.99 -20.06 -26.82
CA SER A 117 14.58 -19.69 -26.91
C SER A 117 13.80 -20.17 -25.67
N GLN A 118 12.67 -19.51 -25.38
CA GLN A 118 11.85 -19.90 -24.23
C GLN A 118 11.27 -21.31 -24.39
N GLU A 119 10.87 -21.70 -25.60
CA GLU A 119 10.33 -23.03 -25.86
C GLU A 119 11.36 -24.13 -25.63
N GLU A 120 12.61 -23.92 -26.08
CA GLU A 120 13.72 -24.86 -25.86
C GLU A 120 14.07 -24.97 -24.37
N TYR A 121 14.12 -23.85 -23.66
CA TYR A 121 14.38 -23.85 -22.22
C TYR A 121 13.28 -24.59 -21.46
N GLU A 122 12.01 -24.36 -21.80
CA GLU A 122 10.89 -25.06 -21.15
C GLU A 122 10.88 -26.55 -21.44
N ASP A 123 11.25 -26.97 -22.65
CA ASP A 123 11.37 -28.39 -22.99
C ASP A 123 12.52 -29.05 -22.22
N LEU A 124 13.66 -28.36 -22.12
CA LEU A 124 14.78 -28.78 -21.28
C LEU A 124 14.39 -28.85 -19.81
N ALA A 125 13.68 -27.85 -19.27
CA ALA A 125 13.24 -27.81 -17.88
C ALA A 125 12.25 -28.93 -17.54
N LYS A 126 11.44 -29.38 -18.51
CA LYS A 126 10.49 -30.49 -18.35
C LYS A 126 11.18 -31.86 -18.27
N HIS A 127 12.25 -32.07 -19.05
CA HIS A 127 12.88 -33.38 -19.21
C HIS A 127 14.22 -33.52 -18.49
N GLY A 128 14.92 -32.42 -18.27
CA GLY A 128 16.15 -32.34 -17.49
C GLY A 128 15.89 -32.21 -15.99
N HIS A 129 16.95 -31.98 -15.23
CA HIS A 129 16.86 -31.71 -13.81
C HIS A 129 17.56 -30.40 -13.46
N LYS A 130 17.01 -29.66 -12.49
CA LYS A 130 17.63 -28.45 -11.95
C LYS A 130 18.93 -28.83 -11.23
N LEU A 131 20.02 -28.15 -11.56
CA LEU A 131 21.29 -28.33 -10.87
C LEU A 131 21.33 -27.50 -9.57
N GLY A 132 21.94 -28.07 -8.54
CA GLY A 132 22.29 -27.32 -7.34
C GLY A 132 23.48 -26.38 -7.60
N LEU A 133 23.63 -25.34 -6.78
CA LEU A 133 24.68 -24.33 -6.92
C LEU A 133 26.10 -24.94 -6.99
N GLU A 134 26.42 -25.87 -6.08
CA GLU A 134 27.75 -26.50 -6.05
C GLU A 134 28.05 -27.30 -7.31
N ASP A 135 27.07 -28.06 -7.81
CA ASP A 135 27.26 -28.93 -8.97
C ASP A 135 27.30 -28.11 -10.26
N THR A 136 26.54 -27.02 -10.33
CA THR A 136 26.62 -26.01 -11.41
C THR A 136 28.02 -25.40 -11.49
N ILE A 137 28.57 -24.96 -10.35
CA ILE A 137 29.92 -24.39 -10.28
C ILE A 137 30.98 -25.41 -10.69
N LYS A 138 30.89 -26.65 -10.17
CA LYS A 138 31.82 -27.74 -10.53
C LYS A 138 31.77 -28.03 -12.02
N LEU A 139 30.58 -28.08 -12.61
CA LEU A 139 30.38 -28.34 -14.04
C LEU A 139 31.05 -27.25 -14.88
N ILE A 140 30.71 -25.96 -14.67
CA ILE A 140 31.30 -24.84 -15.43
C ILE A 140 32.84 -24.82 -15.29
N ALA A 141 33.34 -25.02 -14.07
CA ALA A 141 34.79 -25.01 -13.82
C ALA A 141 35.51 -26.17 -14.51
N THR A 142 34.88 -27.35 -14.59
CA THR A 142 35.46 -28.55 -15.20
C THR A 142 35.44 -28.46 -16.72
N GLU A 143 34.33 -28.01 -17.31
CA GLU A 143 34.14 -27.96 -18.78
C GLU A 143 34.90 -26.80 -19.43
N PHE A 144 34.90 -25.61 -18.81
CA PHE A 144 35.44 -24.39 -19.43
C PHE A 144 36.63 -23.78 -18.68
N GLY A 145 37.06 -24.36 -17.55
CA GLY A 145 38.26 -23.93 -16.83
C GLY A 145 38.09 -22.63 -16.02
N PHE A 146 36.86 -22.19 -15.74
CA PHE A 146 36.62 -21.02 -14.90
C PHE A 146 37.02 -21.27 -13.44
N ALA A 147 37.49 -20.22 -12.76
CA ALA A 147 37.83 -20.30 -11.35
C ALA A 147 36.54 -20.38 -10.50
N PRO A 148 36.30 -21.47 -9.73
CA PRO A 148 35.05 -21.67 -8.98
C PRO A 148 34.67 -20.50 -8.07
N GLY A 149 35.64 -19.90 -7.38
CA GLY A 149 35.40 -18.79 -6.45
C GLY A 149 35.11 -17.44 -7.11
N ARG A 150 35.04 -17.37 -8.44
CA ARG A 150 34.68 -16.17 -9.20
C ARG A 150 33.38 -16.32 -9.99
N LEU A 151 32.73 -17.48 -9.89
CA LEU A 151 31.48 -17.76 -10.57
C LEU A 151 30.29 -17.30 -9.72
N GLU A 152 29.34 -16.63 -10.36
CA GLU A 152 28.06 -16.24 -9.79
C GLU A 152 26.94 -16.77 -10.69
N ILE A 153 26.18 -17.75 -10.20
CA ILE A 153 25.08 -18.35 -10.96
C ILE A 153 23.85 -17.46 -10.92
N LYS A 154 23.16 -17.31 -12.05
CA LYS A 154 21.95 -16.50 -12.20
C LYS A 154 20.78 -17.41 -12.57
N ASP A 155 19.67 -17.25 -11.84
CA ASP A 155 18.42 -18.00 -12.06
C ASP A 155 17.42 -17.23 -12.94
N GLU A 156 17.85 -16.12 -13.55
CA GLU A 156 17.01 -15.24 -14.37
C GLU A 156 17.74 -14.93 -15.68
N ALA A 157 17.02 -14.71 -16.77
CA ALA A 157 17.57 -14.22 -18.03
C ALA A 157 16.58 -13.27 -18.71
N ALA A 158 17.08 -12.22 -19.33
CA ALA A 158 16.26 -11.26 -20.06
C ALA A 158 16.33 -11.48 -21.58
N THR A 159 15.25 -11.12 -22.26
CA THR A 159 15.25 -10.79 -23.70
C THR A 159 15.10 -9.28 -23.87
N TYR A 160 15.63 -8.77 -24.98
CA TYR A 160 15.66 -7.34 -25.23
C TYR A 160 14.94 -7.00 -26.53
N GLU A 161 14.47 -5.76 -26.60
CA GLU A 161 14.02 -5.14 -27.83
C GLU A 161 14.72 -3.81 -28.06
N VAL A 162 14.85 -3.46 -29.33
CA VAL A 162 15.54 -2.26 -29.81
C VAL A 162 14.58 -1.41 -30.64
N ASN A 163 14.60 -0.10 -30.42
CA ASN A 163 13.78 0.85 -31.16
C ASN A 163 14.51 1.44 -32.38
N LYS A 164 13.79 2.23 -33.20
CA LYS A 164 14.35 2.88 -34.40
C LYS A 164 15.52 3.84 -34.12
N TYR A 165 15.72 4.25 -32.87
CA TYR A 165 16.82 5.09 -32.40
C TYR A 165 17.96 4.30 -31.74
N ARG A 166 17.96 2.96 -31.86
CA ARG A 166 18.95 2.05 -31.25
C ARG A 166 19.02 2.14 -29.72
N LYS A 167 17.88 2.42 -29.07
CA LYS A 167 17.73 2.27 -27.63
C LYS A 167 17.22 0.88 -27.33
N PHE A 168 17.83 0.23 -26.35
CA PHE A 168 17.43 -1.07 -25.85
C PHE A 168 16.50 -0.91 -24.64
N ARG A 169 15.58 -1.85 -24.47
CA ARG A 169 14.89 -2.09 -23.21
C ARG A 169 14.68 -3.59 -23.00
N VAL A 170 14.54 -3.99 -21.74
CA VAL A 170 14.12 -5.34 -21.38
C VAL A 170 12.70 -5.54 -21.89
N LYS A 171 12.50 -6.64 -22.63
CA LYS A 171 11.20 -7.06 -23.14
C LYS A 171 10.55 -8.02 -22.15
N ASP A 172 11.26 -9.11 -21.83
CA ASP A 172 10.81 -10.15 -20.91
C ASP A 172 11.94 -10.53 -19.95
N GLU A 173 11.62 -10.60 -18.65
CA GLU A 173 12.47 -11.22 -17.63
C GLU A 173 11.97 -12.66 -17.42
N LEU A 174 12.86 -13.63 -17.59
CA LEU A 174 12.55 -15.05 -17.63
C LEU A 174 13.21 -15.75 -16.45
N GLU A 175 12.44 -16.44 -15.62
CA GLU A 175 12.99 -17.30 -14.58
C GLU A 175 13.59 -18.56 -15.23
N ARG A 176 14.92 -18.67 -15.19
CA ARG A 176 15.70 -19.71 -15.83
C ARG A 176 16.81 -20.24 -14.92
N PRO A 177 16.48 -21.06 -13.91
CA PRO A 177 17.50 -21.77 -13.15
C PRO A 177 18.37 -22.69 -14.02
N PRO A 178 19.58 -23.06 -13.56
CA PRO A 178 20.43 -24.04 -14.23
C PRO A 178 19.72 -25.38 -14.41
N VAL A 179 19.62 -25.86 -15.65
CA VAL A 179 19.05 -27.18 -15.97
C VAL A 179 20.04 -27.98 -16.78
N TYR A 180 20.17 -29.25 -16.41
CA TYR A 180 21.03 -30.19 -17.11
C TYR A 180 20.27 -31.47 -17.44
N SER A 181 20.42 -31.93 -18.68
CA SER A 181 19.94 -33.23 -19.13
C SER A 181 21.11 -34.09 -19.62
N SER A 182 21.93 -33.52 -20.50
CA SER A 182 23.15 -34.13 -21.05
C SER A 182 24.19 -33.06 -21.41
N THR A 183 25.38 -33.50 -21.83
CA THR A 183 26.49 -32.60 -22.22
C THR A 183 26.13 -31.68 -23.38
N ASP A 184 25.24 -32.13 -24.27
CA ASP A 184 24.73 -31.42 -25.45
C ASP A 184 23.29 -30.89 -25.27
N TRP A 185 22.73 -30.99 -24.06
CA TRP A 185 21.40 -30.46 -23.75
C TRP A 185 21.32 -29.95 -22.31
N ASN A 186 21.59 -28.65 -22.16
CA ASN A 186 21.73 -27.96 -20.88
C ASN A 186 21.60 -26.44 -21.06
N TYR A 187 21.33 -25.76 -19.95
CA TYR A 187 21.25 -24.31 -19.86
C TYR A 187 21.78 -23.84 -18.51
N ILE A 188 22.72 -22.90 -18.51
CA ILE A 188 23.22 -22.24 -17.30
C ILE A 188 23.58 -20.78 -17.60
N ARG A 189 22.98 -19.82 -16.92
CA ARG A 189 23.44 -18.42 -16.92
C ARG A 189 24.35 -18.15 -15.73
N PHE A 190 25.48 -17.51 -15.96
CA PHE A 190 26.41 -17.16 -14.90
C PHE A 190 27.29 -15.96 -15.25
N ASP A 191 27.80 -15.29 -14.22
CA ASP A 191 28.80 -14.26 -14.35
C ASP A 191 30.14 -14.78 -13.86
N CYS A 192 31.23 -14.36 -14.51
CA CYS A 192 32.58 -14.60 -14.03
C CYS A 192 33.41 -13.33 -14.16
N ALA A 193 33.86 -12.80 -13.01
CA ALA A 193 34.74 -11.63 -12.94
C ALA A 193 34.23 -10.40 -13.74
N GLY A 194 32.91 -10.18 -13.74
CA GLY A 194 32.26 -9.04 -14.41
C GLY A 194 31.95 -9.26 -15.90
N ILE A 195 32.11 -10.47 -16.41
CA ILE A 195 31.65 -10.86 -17.75
C ILE A 195 30.53 -11.88 -17.59
N GLN A 196 29.44 -11.70 -18.35
CA GLN A 196 28.27 -12.56 -18.28
C GLN A 196 28.30 -13.62 -19.39
N TYR A 197 27.85 -14.82 -19.07
CA TYR A 197 27.90 -15.99 -19.94
C TYR A 197 26.62 -16.83 -19.86
N GLU A 198 26.37 -17.56 -20.93
CA GLU A 198 25.43 -18.67 -20.98
C GLU A 198 26.16 -19.93 -21.46
N MET A 199 26.00 -21.03 -20.72
CA MET A 199 26.25 -22.36 -21.24
C MET A 199 24.95 -22.87 -21.84
N ILE A 200 24.94 -23.15 -23.15
CA ILE A 200 23.78 -23.61 -23.90
C ILE A 200 24.20 -24.84 -24.69
N ASN A 201 23.59 -25.99 -24.39
CA ASN A 201 23.80 -27.24 -25.13
C ASN A 201 25.29 -27.62 -25.25
N GLY A 202 26.07 -27.34 -24.20
CA GLY A 202 27.51 -27.61 -24.15
C GLY A 202 28.40 -26.53 -24.78
N GLU A 203 27.83 -25.49 -25.39
CA GLU A 203 28.57 -24.35 -25.92
C GLU A 203 28.55 -23.16 -24.94
N LEU A 204 29.62 -22.38 -24.93
CA LEU A 204 29.74 -21.18 -24.12
C LEU A 204 29.52 -19.94 -24.98
N VAL A 205 28.48 -19.18 -24.66
CA VAL A 205 28.10 -17.94 -25.35
C VAL A 205 28.22 -16.77 -24.39
N ARG A 206 28.55 -15.59 -24.91
CA ARG A 206 28.53 -14.35 -24.11
C ARG A 206 27.10 -13.87 -23.96
N TYR A 207 26.75 -13.48 -22.74
CA TYR A 207 25.51 -12.80 -22.46
C TYR A 207 25.77 -11.29 -22.44
N GLU A 208 25.01 -10.52 -23.22
CA GLU A 208 25.10 -9.05 -23.26
C GLU A 208 23.77 -8.45 -22.80
N ASP A 209 23.82 -7.43 -21.96
CA ASP A 209 22.68 -6.68 -21.41
C ASP A 209 22.77 -5.16 -21.64
#